data_AF-A0A7S1F731-F1
#
_entry.id   AF-A0A7S1F731-F1
#
_cell.length_a   1.000
_cell.length_b   1.000
_cell.length_c   1.000
_cell.angle_alpha   90.00
_cell.angle_beta   90.00
_cell.angle_gamma   90.00
#
_symmetry.space_group_name_H-M   'P 1'
#
loop_
_entity.id
_entity.type
_entity.pdbx_description
1 polymer ?
#
loop_
_entity_poly.entity_id
_entity_poly.type
_entity_poly.pdbx_seq_one_letter_code
_entity_poly.pdbx_strand_id
1 'polypeptide(L)'
;MDELECCVLLYRDLDRAHARRRCDQRLQLMTQVADACAAQTALSESKVAALAQRRARKGKQPVHDELPLVNKRSPQCRRVWITVRFNGSQFHGWMRQPSLRTVQEVLEDVIRPLLGQRVRLVPSGRTDAGVHATAQVCQFDALLGDVPVESLVPVLAVQLPGDIRVMRAVVVQPSSNIMVTLWKRYVYRIFGDAASINCFCGQVTQ
;
A
#
# COMPACT_ATOMS: atom_id res chain seq x y z
N MET A 1 21.47 12.70 -0.36
CA MET A 1 20.04 12.58 -0.03
C MET A 1 19.80 11.13 0.32
N ASP A 2 19.63 10.84 1.60
CA ASP A 2 19.50 9.47 2.11
C ASP A 2 18.11 8.93 1.74
N GLU A 3 18.08 7.82 1.01
CA GLU A 3 16.83 7.16 0.63
C GLU A 3 16.45 6.12 1.67
N LEU A 4 15.27 6.27 2.27
CA LEU A 4 14.71 5.36 3.27
C LEU A 4 13.69 4.43 2.63
N GLU A 5 13.98 3.13 2.51
CA GLU A 5 13.04 2.14 1.96
C GLU A 5 12.41 1.30 3.08
N CYS A 6 11.07 1.34 3.19
CA CYS A 6 10.31 0.49 4.10
C CYS A 6 9.69 -0.71 3.34
N CYS A 7 10.12 -1.93 3.67
CA CYS A 7 9.53 -3.19 3.20
C CYS A 7 8.69 -3.83 4.32
N VAL A 8 7.40 -4.10 4.09
CA VAL A 8 6.56 -4.89 5.01
C VAL A 8 6.02 -6.14 4.29
N LEU A 9 6.36 -7.33 4.77
CA LEU A 9 5.78 -8.61 4.31
C LEU A 9 5.39 -9.45 5.55
N LEU A 10 4.25 -10.15 5.50
CA LEU A 10 3.56 -10.78 6.65
C LEU A 10 3.67 -12.33 6.73
N TYR A 11 3.68 -12.83 7.99
CA TYR A 11 3.27 -14.11 8.66
C TYR A 11 3.02 -15.42 7.85
N ARG A 12 3.23 -16.65 8.34
CA ARG A 12 3.38 -17.25 9.70
C ARG A 12 4.26 -18.53 9.63
N ASP A 13 4.84 -18.90 10.77
CA ASP A 13 5.55 -20.16 11.13
C ASP A 13 6.87 -20.50 10.42
N LEU A 14 7.99 -20.25 11.12
CA LEU A 14 9.03 -21.24 11.48
C LEU A 14 10.36 -20.57 11.86
N ASP A 15 11.09 -21.31 12.69
CA ASP A 15 12.39 -21.07 13.31
C ASP A 15 13.40 -20.17 12.56
N ARG A 16 14.14 -19.35 13.31
CA ARG A 16 14.91 -18.17 12.83
C ARG A 16 15.99 -18.48 11.79
N ALA A 17 16.51 -19.71 11.74
CA ALA A 17 17.50 -20.14 10.76
C ALA A 17 16.88 -20.68 9.45
N HIS A 18 15.66 -21.21 9.50
CA HIS A 18 14.91 -21.71 8.34
C HIS A 18 14.16 -20.57 7.60
N ALA A 19 13.83 -19.48 8.28
CA ALA A 19 13.15 -18.32 7.70
C ALA A 19 13.96 -17.62 6.59
N ARG A 20 15.30 -17.55 6.70
CA ARG A 20 16.15 -16.81 5.74
C ARG A 20 16.21 -17.48 4.36
N ARG A 21 16.45 -18.80 4.30
CA ARG A 21 16.61 -19.52 3.02
C ARG A 21 15.30 -19.70 2.25
N ARG A 22 14.17 -19.87 2.94
CA ARG A 22 12.84 -19.91 2.28
C ARG A 22 12.31 -18.53 1.91
N CYS A 23 12.73 -17.45 2.57
CA CYS A 23 12.30 -16.09 2.21
C CYS A 23 12.77 -15.73 0.79
N ASP A 24 14.02 -16.02 0.45
CA ASP A 24 14.57 -15.74 -0.89
C ASP A 24 13.92 -16.63 -1.97
N GLN A 25 13.77 -17.93 -1.70
CA GLN A 25 13.11 -18.88 -2.62
C GLN A 25 11.61 -18.60 -2.80
N ARG A 26 10.93 -18.06 -1.78
CA ARG A 26 9.49 -17.78 -1.81
C ARG A 26 9.20 -16.36 -2.30
N LEU A 27 10.13 -15.42 -2.18
CA LEU A 27 10.11 -14.14 -2.88
C LEU A 27 10.20 -14.38 -4.39
N GLN A 28 11.06 -15.30 -4.84
CA GLN A 28 11.10 -15.76 -6.23
C GLN A 28 9.78 -16.42 -6.67
N LEU A 29 9.16 -17.27 -5.83
CA LEU A 29 7.86 -17.87 -6.13
C LEU A 29 6.70 -16.84 -6.16
N MET A 30 6.74 -15.81 -5.31
CA MET A 30 5.75 -14.73 -5.28
C MET A 30 5.90 -13.78 -6.47
N THR A 31 7.13 -13.53 -6.93
CA THR A 31 7.40 -12.84 -8.20
C THR A 31 6.86 -13.67 -9.37
N GLN A 32 7.08 -14.98 -9.39
CA GLN A 32 6.55 -15.88 -10.43
C GLN A 32 5.02 -15.97 -10.46
N VAL A 33 4.34 -15.94 -9.30
CA VAL A 33 2.86 -15.87 -9.23
C VAL A 33 2.34 -14.49 -9.66
N ALA A 34 3.07 -13.40 -9.37
CA ALA A 34 2.76 -12.07 -9.87
C ALA A 34 2.96 -11.99 -11.41
N ASP A 35 3.98 -12.64 -11.94
CA ASP A 35 4.26 -12.73 -13.38
C ASP A 35 3.23 -13.62 -14.11
N ALA A 36 2.78 -14.72 -13.49
CA ALA A 36 1.70 -15.56 -14.02
C ALA A 36 0.33 -14.86 -14.02
N CYS A 37 0.09 -13.93 -13.10
CA CYS A 37 -1.12 -13.10 -13.06
C CYS A 37 -1.03 -11.92 -14.04
N ALA A 38 0.17 -11.37 -14.26
CA ALA A 38 0.42 -10.37 -15.29
C ALA A 38 0.09 -10.90 -16.71
N ALA A 39 0.34 -12.19 -16.98
CA ALA A 39 0.03 -12.83 -18.26
C ALA A 39 -1.47 -12.91 -18.62
N GLN A 40 -2.39 -12.69 -17.66
CA GLN A 40 -3.84 -12.63 -17.92
C GLN A 40 -4.35 -11.20 -18.20
N THR A 41 -3.47 -10.19 -18.18
CA THR A 41 -3.80 -8.76 -18.37
C THR A 41 -3.85 -8.36 -19.85
N ALA A 42 -4.44 -9.19 -20.72
CA ALA A 42 -4.60 -8.87 -22.15
C ALA A 42 -6.06 -8.59 -22.55
N LEU A 43 -7.02 -8.66 -21.61
CA LEU A 43 -8.46 -8.62 -21.91
C LEU A 43 -9.22 -7.41 -21.33
N SER A 44 -8.55 -6.34 -20.91
CA SER A 44 -9.22 -5.18 -20.28
C SER A 44 -8.84 -3.80 -20.84
N GLU A 45 -8.03 -3.72 -21.89
CA GLU A 45 -7.60 -2.44 -22.47
C GLU A 45 -8.80 -1.59 -22.95
N SER A 46 -9.84 -2.23 -23.50
CA SER A 46 -11.04 -1.55 -24.02
C SER A 46 -11.95 -0.98 -22.92
N LYS A 47 -12.04 -1.62 -21.75
CA LYS A 47 -12.81 -1.10 -20.59
C LYS A 47 -12.06 -0.03 -19.81
N VAL A 48 -10.74 -0.16 -19.72
CA VAL A 48 -9.86 0.79 -19.03
C VAL A 48 -9.81 2.14 -19.76
N ALA A 49 -9.74 2.13 -21.10
CA ALA A 49 -9.80 3.34 -21.92
C ALA A 49 -11.14 4.11 -21.75
N ALA A 50 -12.27 3.40 -21.68
CA ALA A 50 -13.58 4.01 -21.48
C ALA A 50 -13.75 4.68 -20.08
N LEU A 51 -13.12 4.12 -19.05
CA LEU A 51 -13.11 4.69 -17.70
C LEU A 51 -12.15 5.89 -17.56
N ALA A 52 -11.00 5.85 -18.25
CA ALA A 52 -10.08 6.98 -18.32
C ALA A 52 -10.71 8.18 -19.05
N GLN A 53 -11.47 7.95 -20.12
CA GLN A 53 -12.19 9.01 -20.84
C GLN A 53 -13.34 9.64 -20.02
N ARG A 54 -13.95 8.90 -19.09
CA ARG A 54 -14.96 9.44 -18.15
C ARG A 54 -14.39 10.46 -17.15
N ARG A 55 -13.09 10.39 -16.84
CA ARG A 55 -12.40 11.34 -15.95
C ARG A 55 -12.35 12.75 -16.49
N ALA A 56 -12.12 12.91 -17.80
CA ALA A 56 -12.07 14.21 -18.45
C ALA A 56 -13.42 14.96 -18.42
N ARG A 57 -14.53 14.25 -18.15
CA ARG A 57 -15.89 14.81 -18.12
C ARG A 57 -16.44 15.10 -16.71
N LYS A 58 -15.79 14.64 -15.63
CA LYS A 58 -16.36 14.74 -14.28
C LYS A 58 -15.98 16.08 -13.62
N GLY A 59 -17.01 16.87 -13.30
CA GLY A 59 -16.89 18.09 -12.49
C GLY A 59 -16.36 17.82 -11.06
N LYS A 60 -16.17 18.91 -10.31
CA LYS A 60 -15.56 18.97 -8.96
C LYS A 60 -15.88 17.74 -8.10
N GLN A 61 -14.84 16.98 -7.73
CA GLN A 61 -14.96 15.85 -6.80
C GLN A 61 -15.68 16.33 -5.52
N PRO A 62 -16.63 15.56 -4.95
CA PRO A 62 -17.27 15.94 -3.69
C PRO A 62 -16.22 16.16 -2.60
N VAL A 63 -16.45 17.05 -1.65
CA VAL A 63 -15.48 17.31 -0.55
C VAL A 63 -15.29 16.01 0.24
N HIS A 64 -14.09 15.74 0.79
CA HIS A 64 -13.78 14.47 1.50
C HIS A 64 -14.89 14.09 2.49
N ASP A 65 -15.55 15.09 3.09
CA ASP A 65 -16.60 15.10 4.13
C ASP A 65 -18.07 14.84 3.79
N GLU A 66 -18.40 14.52 2.52
CA GLU A 66 -19.81 14.26 2.14
C GLU A 66 -20.28 12.78 2.08
N LEU A 67 -19.41 11.80 1.83
CA LEU A 67 -19.82 10.38 1.76
C LEU A 67 -19.94 9.72 3.14
N PRO A 68 -20.73 8.64 3.36
CA PRO A 68 -20.77 7.96 4.66
C PRO A 68 -19.48 7.15 4.93
N LEU A 69 -19.07 7.11 6.19
CA LEU A 69 -18.07 6.14 6.68
C LEU A 69 -18.68 4.73 6.65
N VAL A 70 -17.87 3.74 6.23
CA VAL A 70 -18.30 2.33 6.19
C VAL A 70 -18.73 1.83 7.58
N ASN A 71 -19.94 1.29 7.66
CA ASN A 71 -20.41 0.58 8.83
C ASN A 71 -19.79 -0.83 8.89
N LYS A 72 -18.83 -1.00 9.79
CA LYS A 72 -18.09 -2.26 9.99
C LYS A 72 -18.95 -3.44 10.45
N ARG A 73 -20.15 -3.18 10.99
CA ARG A 73 -21.09 -4.21 11.47
C ARG A 73 -21.95 -4.78 10.34
N SER A 74 -21.91 -4.20 9.14
CA SER A 74 -22.67 -4.71 8.00
C SER A 74 -22.15 -6.10 7.59
N PRO A 75 -23.04 -7.08 7.30
CA PRO A 75 -22.62 -8.40 6.81
C PRO A 75 -21.95 -8.35 5.44
N GLN A 76 -22.17 -7.26 4.69
CA GLN A 76 -21.54 -7.01 3.39
C GLN A 76 -20.17 -6.32 3.51
N CYS A 77 -19.77 -5.93 4.72
CA CYS A 77 -18.46 -5.36 4.97
C CYS A 77 -17.39 -6.44 4.79
N ARG A 78 -16.35 -6.09 4.04
CA ARG A 78 -15.16 -6.90 3.83
C ARG A 78 -13.95 -6.12 4.31
N ARG A 79 -13.04 -6.83 4.98
CA ARG A 79 -11.74 -6.28 5.35
C ARG A 79 -10.77 -6.56 4.21
N VAL A 80 -10.13 -5.50 3.72
CA VAL A 80 -9.23 -5.57 2.58
C VAL A 80 -7.84 -5.14 3.02
N TRP A 81 -6.84 -5.91 2.60
CA TRP A 81 -5.44 -5.52 2.66
C TRP A 81 -4.94 -5.15 1.27
N ILE A 82 -4.25 -4.03 1.16
CA ILE A 82 -3.55 -3.62 -0.05
C ILE A 82 -2.05 -3.46 0.22
N THR A 83 -1.24 -3.87 -0.74
CA THR A 83 0.21 -3.63 -0.73
C THR A 83 0.50 -2.42 -1.62
N VAL A 84 1.16 -1.42 -1.05
CA VAL A 84 1.43 -0.13 -1.67
C VAL A 84 2.94 0.09 -1.76
N ARG A 85 3.38 0.50 -2.94
CA ARG A 85 4.70 1.08 -3.18
C ARG A 85 4.54 2.59 -3.36
N PHE A 86 5.40 3.38 -2.75
CA PHE A 86 5.41 4.83 -2.98
C PHE A 86 6.79 5.44 -2.84
N ASN A 87 7.02 6.50 -3.62
CA ASN A 87 8.16 7.39 -3.46
C ASN A 87 7.79 8.51 -2.48
N GLY A 88 8.40 8.52 -1.29
CA GLY A 88 8.10 9.47 -0.21
C GLY A 88 8.56 10.91 -0.44
N SER A 89 9.37 11.20 -1.46
CA SER A 89 10.06 12.49 -1.63
C SER A 89 9.11 13.70 -1.61
N GLN A 90 7.90 13.53 -2.16
CA GLN A 90 6.88 14.58 -2.28
C GLN A 90 5.71 14.39 -1.31
N PHE A 91 5.92 13.63 -0.23
CA PHE A 91 4.92 13.37 0.80
C PHE A 91 5.41 13.81 2.17
N HIS A 92 4.51 14.40 2.94
CA HIS A 92 4.73 14.77 4.35
C HIS A 92 4.41 13.59 5.28
N GLY A 93 4.83 12.40 4.87
CA GLY A 93 4.63 11.14 5.56
C GLY A 93 3.32 10.43 5.20
N TRP A 94 3.02 9.39 5.97
CA TRP A 94 1.84 8.56 5.73
C TRP A 94 0.54 9.24 6.15
N MET A 95 0.48 9.67 7.41
CA MET A 95 -0.78 10.02 8.08
C MET A 95 -1.30 11.35 7.56
N ARG A 96 -2.60 11.42 7.26
CA ARG A 96 -3.32 12.65 6.89
C ARG A 96 -3.03 13.79 7.87
N GLN A 97 -2.70 14.95 7.32
CA GLN A 97 -2.46 16.20 8.04
C GLN A 97 -3.11 17.34 7.26
N PRO A 98 -3.64 18.39 7.93
CA PRO A 98 -4.23 19.52 7.26
C PRO A 98 -3.23 20.21 6.31
N SER A 99 -3.68 20.55 5.11
CA SER A 99 -2.91 21.33 4.12
C SER A 99 -1.59 20.69 3.64
N LEU A 100 -1.35 19.42 3.95
CA LEU A 100 -0.15 18.71 3.54
C LEU A 100 -0.51 17.47 2.75
N ARG A 101 0.18 17.26 1.63
CA ARG A 101 0.03 16.06 0.81
C ARG A 101 0.61 14.85 1.53
N THR A 102 -0.22 13.85 1.82
CA THR A 102 0.19 12.61 2.50
C THR A 102 -0.27 11.38 1.73
N VAL A 103 0.40 10.24 1.97
CA VAL A 103 0.10 9.00 1.25
C VAL A 103 -1.31 8.50 1.56
N GLN A 104 -1.73 8.60 2.83
CA GLN A 104 -3.07 8.18 3.25
C GLN A 104 -4.16 9.00 2.55
N GLU A 105 -4.01 10.32 2.49
CA GLU A 105 -4.99 11.20 1.86
C GLU A 105 -5.15 10.89 0.37
N VAL A 106 -4.05 10.82 -0.38
CA VAL A 106 -4.09 10.53 -1.82
C VAL A 106 -4.72 9.17 -2.11
N LEU A 107 -4.41 8.14 -1.34
CA LEU A 107 -5.04 6.82 -1.51
C LEU A 107 -6.54 6.86 -1.19
N GLU A 108 -6.95 7.47 -0.07
CA GLU A 108 -8.35 7.56 0.32
C GLU A 108 -9.17 8.38 -0.68
N ASP A 109 -8.61 9.47 -1.20
CA ASP A 109 -9.27 10.36 -2.17
C ASP A 109 -9.51 9.68 -3.52
N VAL A 110 -8.63 8.75 -3.89
CA VAL A 110 -8.78 7.95 -5.11
C VAL A 110 -9.72 6.77 -4.88
N ILE A 111 -9.62 6.07 -3.74
CA ILE A 111 -10.46 4.88 -3.46
C ILE A 111 -11.92 5.26 -3.21
N ARG A 112 -12.17 6.37 -2.50
CA ARG A 112 -13.52 6.80 -2.11
C ARG A 112 -14.51 6.92 -3.29
N PRO A 113 -14.21 7.65 -4.39
CA PRO A 113 -15.11 7.75 -5.53
C PRO A 113 -15.23 6.43 -6.32
N LEU A 114 -14.25 5.52 -6.22
CA LEU A 114 -14.32 4.21 -6.86
C LEU A 114 -15.30 3.28 -6.15
N LEU A 115 -15.34 3.34 -4.81
CA LEU A 115 -16.22 2.51 -3.98
C LEU A 115 -17.54 3.19 -3.62
N GLY A 116 -17.71 4.49 -3.92
CA GLY A 116 -18.91 5.25 -3.55
C GLY A 116 -19.08 5.44 -2.04
N GLN A 117 -18.03 5.26 -1.25
CA GLN A 117 -18.05 5.30 0.21
C GLN A 117 -16.70 5.77 0.74
N ARG A 118 -16.65 6.38 1.93
CA ARG A 118 -15.37 6.67 2.56
C ARG A 118 -14.72 5.41 3.08
N VAL A 119 -13.43 5.27 2.82
CA VAL A 119 -12.59 4.28 3.49
C VAL A 119 -11.58 5.01 4.39
N ARG A 120 -11.20 4.35 5.48
CA ARG A 120 -10.09 4.79 6.33
C ARG A 120 -8.97 3.77 6.23
N LEU A 121 -7.82 4.19 5.73
CA LEU A 121 -6.65 3.32 5.60
C LEU A 121 -5.86 3.28 6.91
N VAL A 122 -5.57 2.07 7.37
CA VAL A 122 -4.72 1.78 8.53
C VAL A 122 -3.45 1.12 8.01
N PRO A 123 -2.27 1.74 8.11
CA PRO A 123 -1.03 1.12 7.66
C PRO A 123 -0.52 0.09 8.66
N SER A 124 0.34 -0.83 8.21
CA SER A 124 1.17 -1.67 9.09
C SER A 124 2.14 -0.86 9.93
N GLY A 125 2.62 0.28 9.43
CA GLY A 125 3.49 1.21 10.16
C GLY A 125 3.39 2.62 9.60
N ARG A 126 3.59 3.63 10.45
CA ARG A 126 3.69 5.02 9.98
C ARG A 126 5.06 5.25 9.36
N THR A 127 5.12 6.13 8.37
CA THR A 127 6.35 6.63 7.77
C THR A 127 6.38 8.15 7.91
N ASP A 128 7.56 8.68 8.17
CA ASP A 128 7.80 10.13 8.26
C ASP A 128 7.90 10.76 6.87
N ALA A 129 7.99 12.10 6.83
CA ALA A 129 8.16 12.84 5.58
C ALA A 129 9.43 12.40 4.84
N GLY A 130 9.34 12.28 3.51
CA GLY A 130 10.46 11.84 2.67
C GLY A 130 10.71 10.32 2.64
N VAL A 131 10.21 9.54 3.61
CA VAL A 131 10.42 8.09 3.67
C VAL A 131 9.68 7.37 2.54
N HIS A 132 10.36 6.47 1.82
CA HIS A 132 9.77 5.65 0.76
C HIS A 132 9.27 4.31 1.31
N ALA A 133 8.37 3.67 0.58
CA ALA A 133 8.02 2.27 0.85
C ALA A 133 7.99 1.46 -0.43
N THR A 134 8.62 0.30 -0.39
CA THR A 134 8.60 -0.67 -1.49
C THR A 134 7.40 -1.61 -1.39
N ALA A 135 6.94 -1.90 -0.17
CA ALA A 135 5.78 -2.74 0.10
C ALA A 135 5.18 -2.39 1.47
N GLN A 136 4.57 -1.22 1.61
CA GLN A 136 3.75 -0.91 2.79
C GLN A 136 2.42 -1.66 2.66
N VAL A 137 2.01 -2.39 3.69
CA VAL A 137 0.69 -3.02 3.71
C VAL A 137 -0.27 -2.11 4.47
N CYS A 138 -1.46 -1.90 3.95
CA CYS A 138 -2.50 -1.16 4.65
C CYS A 138 -3.84 -1.86 4.55
N GLN A 139 -4.65 -1.64 5.58
CA GLN A 139 -5.94 -2.28 5.80
C GLN A 139 -7.03 -1.22 5.74
N PHE A 140 -8.14 -1.56 5.09
CA PHE A 140 -9.38 -0.81 5.21
C PHE A 140 -10.57 -1.75 5.21
N ASP A 141 -11.70 -1.23 5.67
CA ASP A 141 -12.99 -1.92 5.64
C ASP A 141 -13.85 -1.27 4.54
N ALA A 142 -14.50 -2.08 3.71
CA ALA A 142 -15.30 -1.62 2.57
C ALA A 142 -16.53 -2.52 2.33
N LEU A 143 -17.65 -1.92 1.93
CA LEU A 143 -18.75 -2.65 1.28
C LEU A 143 -18.32 -2.88 -0.19
N LEU A 144 -17.99 -4.12 -0.54
CA LEU A 144 -17.55 -4.47 -1.91
C LEU A 144 -18.69 -5.05 -2.76
N GLY A 145 -19.76 -5.55 -2.15
CA GLY A 145 -20.78 -6.33 -2.87
C GLY A 145 -20.13 -7.52 -3.59
N ASP A 146 -20.44 -7.66 -4.89
CA ASP A 146 -19.88 -8.71 -5.76
C ASP A 146 -18.62 -8.26 -6.53
N VAL A 147 -18.09 -7.08 -6.25
CA VAL A 147 -16.90 -6.56 -6.93
C VAL A 147 -15.66 -7.36 -6.50
N PRO A 148 -14.92 -7.99 -7.43
CA PRO A 148 -13.68 -8.68 -7.10
C PRO A 148 -12.62 -7.67 -6.64
N VAL A 149 -12.02 -7.90 -5.48
CA VAL A 149 -11.09 -6.95 -4.84
C VAL A 149 -9.84 -6.72 -5.69
N GLU A 150 -9.43 -7.73 -6.46
CA GLU A 150 -8.27 -7.73 -7.34
C GLU A 150 -8.45 -6.72 -8.49
N SER A 151 -9.70 -6.46 -8.90
CA SER A 151 -10.00 -5.47 -9.94
C SER A 151 -9.69 -4.04 -9.50
N LEU A 152 -9.52 -3.78 -8.21
CA LEU A 152 -9.08 -2.48 -7.70
C LEU A 152 -7.66 -2.15 -8.14
N VAL A 153 -6.78 -3.14 -8.30
CA VAL A 153 -5.36 -2.93 -8.62
C VAL A 153 -5.18 -2.20 -9.96
N PRO A 154 -5.70 -2.70 -11.11
CA PRO A 154 -5.56 -2.02 -12.39
C PRO A 154 -6.27 -0.67 -12.43
N VAL A 155 -7.43 -0.54 -11.76
CA VAL A 155 -8.16 0.73 -11.68
C VAL A 155 -7.34 1.77 -10.91
N LEU A 156 -6.79 1.40 -9.75
CA LEU A 156 -5.96 2.28 -8.94
C LEU A 156 -4.65 2.64 -9.63
N ALA A 157 -4.07 1.74 -10.43
CA ALA A 157 -2.86 2.02 -11.20
C ALA A 157 -3.06 3.16 -12.22
N VAL A 158 -4.25 3.31 -12.79
CA VAL A 158 -4.60 4.41 -13.70
C VAL A 158 -4.98 5.68 -12.93
N GLN A 159 -5.54 5.51 -11.73
CA GLN A 159 -6.13 6.61 -10.98
C GLN A 159 -5.13 7.33 -10.07
N LEU A 160 -4.13 6.62 -9.56
CA LEU A 160 -3.11 7.17 -8.66
C LEU A 160 -2.07 7.98 -9.41
N PRO A 161 -1.45 8.99 -8.76
CA PRO A 161 -0.27 9.67 -9.30
C PRO A 161 0.90 8.69 -9.41
N GLY A 162 1.85 8.97 -10.30
CA GLY A 162 2.97 8.07 -10.61
C GLY A 162 3.93 7.78 -9.45
N ASP A 163 3.82 8.51 -8.34
CA ASP A 163 4.61 8.31 -7.13
C ASP A 163 3.98 7.34 -6.11
N ILE A 164 2.75 6.84 -6.34
CA ILE A 164 2.10 5.79 -5.55
C ILE A 164 1.56 4.70 -6.48
N ARG A 165 1.80 3.44 -6.13
CA ARG A 165 1.23 2.28 -6.84
C ARG A 165 0.70 1.25 -5.86
N VAL A 166 -0.53 0.82 -6.10
CA VAL A 166 -1.07 -0.39 -5.45
C VAL A 166 -0.61 -1.60 -6.24
N MET A 167 0.07 -2.53 -5.57
CA MET A 167 0.63 -3.73 -6.18
C MET A 167 -0.30 -4.93 -6.04
N ARG A 168 -1.08 -4.99 -4.95
CA ARG A 168 -1.96 -6.10 -4.63
C ARG A 168 -3.12 -5.64 -3.77
N ALA A 169 -4.26 -6.30 -3.92
CA ALA A 169 -5.41 -6.18 -3.03
C ALA A 169 -5.94 -7.59 -2.69
N VAL A 170 -6.33 -7.83 -1.45
CA VAL A 170 -6.84 -9.14 -0.99
C VAL A 170 -7.87 -8.96 0.13
N VAL A 171 -8.94 -9.76 0.09
CA VAL A 171 -9.89 -9.85 1.20
C VAL A 171 -9.30 -10.74 2.30
N VAL A 172 -9.35 -10.27 3.54
CA VAL A 172 -8.87 -11.01 4.71
C VAL A 172 -9.99 -11.24 5.71
N GLN A 173 -9.71 -12.03 6.75
CA GLN A 173 -10.68 -12.30 7.80
C GLN A 173 -11.09 -10.99 8.51
N PRO A 174 -12.37 -10.83 8.92
CA PRO A 174 -12.82 -9.65 9.64
C PRO A 174 -12.08 -9.38 10.97
N SER A 175 -11.47 -10.41 11.56
CA SER A 175 -10.66 -10.33 12.77
C SER A 175 -9.19 -9.95 12.53
N SER A 176 -8.71 -9.98 11.27
CA SER A 176 -7.31 -9.68 10.96
C SER A 176 -6.96 -8.23 11.31
N ASN A 177 -5.83 -8.03 11.99
CA ASN A 177 -5.35 -6.70 12.38
C ASN A 177 -3.94 -6.46 11.86
N ILE A 178 -3.81 -5.49 10.96
CA ILE A 178 -2.53 -5.13 10.34
C ILE A 178 -1.49 -4.60 11.33
N MET A 179 -1.90 -4.03 12.48
CA MET A 179 -0.98 -3.50 13.48
C MET A 179 -0.20 -4.59 14.20
N VAL A 180 -0.74 -5.82 14.24
CA VAL A 180 -0.08 -6.99 14.83
C VAL A 180 0.80 -7.63 13.75
N THR A 181 1.79 -6.87 13.27
CA THR A 181 2.78 -7.29 12.27
C THR A 181 3.97 -8.03 12.95
N LEU A 182 4.55 -9.12 12.39
CA LEU A 182 5.63 -9.90 13.05
C LEU A 182 6.91 -9.09 13.11
N TRP A 183 7.25 -8.53 11.96
CA TRP A 183 8.50 -7.85 11.70
C TRP A 183 8.26 -6.83 10.61
N LYS A 184 9.08 -5.78 10.64
CA LYS A 184 9.12 -4.73 9.63
C LYS A 184 10.57 -4.58 9.23
N ARG A 185 10.84 -4.41 7.94
CA ARG A 185 12.20 -4.21 7.45
C ARG A 185 12.35 -2.78 6.96
N TYR A 186 13.34 -2.11 7.53
CA TYR A 186 13.76 -0.78 7.13
C TYR A 186 15.14 -0.89 6.51
N VAL A 187 15.33 -0.26 5.36
CA VAL A 187 16.61 -0.20 4.65
C VAL A 187 17.00 1.28 4.54
N TYR A 188 18.18 1.59 5.05
CA TYR A 188 18.78 2.91 4.96
C TYR A 188 19.87 2.85 3.90
N ARG A 189 19.79 3.71 2.87
CA ARG A 189 20.87 3.90 1.90
C ARG A 189 21.58 5.20 2.21
N ILE A 190 22.78 5.08 2.76
CA ILE A 190 23.64 6.21 3.11
C ILE A 190 24.67 6.35 1.99
N PHE A 191 24.69 7.52 1.34
CA PHE A 191 25.66 7.83 0.30
C PHE A 191 26.79 8.67 0.91
N GLY A 192 28.00 8.15 0.88
CA GLY A 192 29.21 8.85 1.33
C GLY A 192 30.45 8.30 0.63
N ASP A 193 31.56 9.02 0.72
CA ASP A 193 32.85 8.46 0.37
C ASP A 193 33.19 7.36 1.37
N ALA A 194 33.76 6.23 0.93
CA ALA A 194 34.02 5.05 1.78
C ALA A 194 34.89 5.41 3.00
N ALA A 195 35.71 6.46 2.91
CA ALA A 195 36.55 6.99 3.99
C ALA A 195 35.81 7.83 5.04
N SER A 196 34.56 8.23 4.78
CA SER A 196 33.80 9.20 5.60
C SER A 196 32.64 8.57 6.40
N ILE A 197 32.33 7.30 6.16
CA ILE A 197 31.27 6.56 6.88
C ILE A 197 31.82 6.09 8.24
N ASN A 198 31.94 7.02 9.19
CA ASN A 198 32.13 6.69 10.60
C ASN A 198 30.81 6.19 11.18
N CYS A 199 30.47 4.92 10.92
CA CYS A 199 29.39 4.24 11.62
C CYS A 199 29.81 4.00 13.08
N PHE A 200 29.53 4.97 13.95
CA PHE A 200 29.68 4.80 15.40
C PHE A 200 28.60 3.82 15.90
N CYS A 201 28.86 2.52 15.79
CA CYS A 201 28.08 1.50 16.48
C CYS A 201 28.51 1.49 17.95
N GLY A 202 27.99 2.42 18.73
CA GLY A 202 28.12 2.38 20.18
C GLY A 202 27.24 1.27 20.74
N GLN A 203 27.82 0.28 21.41
CA GLN A 203 27.05 -0.60 22.29
C GLN A 203 26.47 0.26 23.42
N VAL A 204 25.17 0.47 23.41
CA VAL A 204 24.45 0.97 24.59
C VAL A 204 24.29 -0.21 25.54
N THR A 205 25.29 -0.45 26.38
CA THR A 205 25.13 -1.26 27.59
C THR A 205 24.53 -0.39 28.68
N GLN A 206 23.35 -0.76 29.18
CA GLN A 206 22.91 -0.37 30.52
C GLN A 206 23.60 -1.25 31.55
#